data_AF-M8BJX6-F1
#
_entry.id   AF-M8BJX6-F1
#
_cell.length_a   1.000
_cell.length_b   1.000
_cell.length_c   1.000
_cell.angle_alpha   90.00
_cell.angle_beta   90.00
_cell.angle_gamma   90.00
#
_symmetry.space_group_name_H-M   'P 1'
#
loop_
_entity.id
_entity.type
_entity.pdbx_description
1 polymer ?
#
loop_
_entity_poly.entity_id
_entity_poly.type
_entity_poly.pdbx_seq_one_letter_code
_entity_poly.pdbx_strand_id
1 'polypeptide(L)' 'MDYACASGADCESLQADGACFKPDTMTSHASYAFNSYWQRAKSTGATCDFGGTAMLITKDPSYDNCHYSVM' A
#
# COMPACT_ATOMS: atom_id res chain seq x y z
N MET A 1 -1.76 -8.46 -3.46
CA MET A 1 -1.31 -7.22 -4.12
C MET A 1 -2.14 -6.93 -5.38
N ASP A 2 -2.31 -7.92 -6.28
CA ASP A 2 -2.96 -7.73 -7.59
C ASP A 2 -4.32 -7.05 -7.53
N TYR A 3 -5.18 -7.43 -6.58
CA TYR A 3 -6.48 -6.80 -6.38
C TYR A 3 -6.38 -5.30 -6.10
N ALA A 4 -5.42 -4.89 -5.25
CA ALA A 4 -5.24 -3.49 -4.90
C ALA A 4 -4.78 -2.68 -6.11
N CYS A 5 -3.79 -3.17 -6.86
CA CYS A 5 -3.32 -2.53 -8.10
C CYS A 5 -4.45 -2.43 -9.14
N ALA A 6 -5.20 -3.51 -9.36
CA ALA A 6 -6.34 -3.53 -10.28
C ALA A 6 -7.48 -2.59 -9.84
N SER A 7 -7.63 -2.37 -8.53
CA SER A 7 -8.63 -1.47 -7.96
C SER A 7 -8.16 -0.01 -7.87
N GLY A 8 -6.99 0.31 -8.45
CA GLY A 8 -6.48 1.68 -8.55
C GLY A 8 -5.51 2.10 -7.45
N ALA A 9 -4.85 1.16 -6.77
CA ALA A 9 -3.67 1.47 -5.96
C ALA A 9 -2.49 1.93 -6.84
N ASP A 10 -1.60 2.73 -6.27
CA ASP A 10 -0.32 3.06 -6.88
C ASP A 10 0.66 1.89 -6.71
N CYS A 11 0.83 1.10 -7.77
CA CYS A 11 1.82 0.04 -7.83
C CYS A 11 3.00 0.39 -8.75
N GLU A 12 3.02 1.60 -9.33
CA GLU A 12 4.13 2.08 -10.14
C GLU A 12 5.34 2.43 -9.25
N SER A 13 5.07 3.03 -8.08
CA SER A 13 6.09 3.33 -7.06
C SER A 13 6.79 2.09 -6.48
N LEU A 14 6.25 0.89 -6.75
CA LEU A 14 6.79 -0.42 -6.35
C LEU A 14 7.61 -1.12 -7.43
N GLN A 15 7.74 -0.55 -8.63
CA GLN A 15 8.61 -1.12 -9.66
C GLN A 15 10.08 -0.96 -9.30
N ALA A 16 11.00 -1.67 -9.98
CA ALA A 16 12.43 -1.66 -9.66
C ALA A 16 13.07 -0.26 -9.63
N ASP A 17 12.54 0.69 -10.41
CA ASP A 17 12.95 2.11 -10.43
C ASP A 17 12.15 3.01 -9.47
N GLY A 18 11.20 2.44 -8.73
CA GLY A 18 10.30 3.14 -7.83
C GLY A 18 10.95 3.45 -6.47
N ALA A 19 10.56 4.60 -5.89
CA ALA A 19 11.07 5.05 -4.60
C ALA A 19 10.74 4.10 -3.42
N CYS A 20 9.70 3.28 -3.58
CA CYS A 20 9.22 2.30 -2.60
C CYS A 20 9.58 0.84 -2.94
N PHE A 21 10.50 0.61 -3.88
CA PHE A 21 10.89 -0.74 -4.25
C PHE A 21 11.58 -1.50 -3.11
N LYS A 22 12.46 -0.84 -2.37
CA LYS A 22 13.23 -1.46 -1.29
C LYS A 22 12.56 -1.22 0.05
N PRO A 23 12.46 -2.21 0.95
CA PRO A 23 12.95 -3.58 0.78
C PRO A 23 12.09 -4.38 -0.21
N ASP A 24 12.76 -5.05 -1.16
CA ASP A 24 12.13 -5.90 -2.20
C ASP A 24 11.60 -7.18 -1.55
N THR A 25 10.51 -7.02 -0.82
CA THR A 25 9.83 -8.07 -0.09
C THR A 25 8.36 -7.97 -0.41
N MET A 26 7.75 -9.13 -0.63
CA MET A 26 6.32 -9.21 -0.92
C MET A 26 5.48 -8.50 0.16
N THR A 27 5.90 -8.56 1.42
CA THR A 27 5.21 -7.88 2.52
C THR A 27 5.28 -6.36 2.40
N SER A 28 6.45 -5.78 2.11
CA SER A 28 6.60 -4.32 1.95
C SER A 28 5.78 -3.81 0.76
N HIS A 29 5.87 -4.49 -0.38
CA HIS A 29 5.08 -4.15 -1.57
C HIS A 29 3.58 -4.30 -1.33
N ALA A 30 3.15 -5.38 -0.67
CA ALA A 30 1.75 -5.58 -0.31
C ALA A 30 1.25 -4.50 0.66
N SER A 31 2.04 -4.15 1.68
CA SER A 31 1.69 -3.08 2.64
C SER A 31 1.49 -1.74 1.93
N TYR A 32 2.38 -1.37 1.00
CA TYR A 32 2.24 -0.12 0.24
C TYR A 32 1.01 -0.14 -0.69
N ALA A 33 0.84 -1.22 -1.46
CA ALA A 33 -0.30 -1.35 -2.37
C ALA A 33 -1.64 -1.34 -1.61
N PHE A 34 -1.73 -2.05 -0.48
CA PHE A 34 -2.91 -2.08 0.37
C PHE A 34 -3.19 -0.73 1.02
N ASN A 35 -2.16 -0.02 1.49
CA ASN A 35 -2.32 1.33 2.00
C ASN A 35 -2.81 2.28 0.91
N SER A 36 -2.21 2.26 -0.28
CA SER A 36 -2.64 3.11 -1.40
C SER A 36 -4.08 2.82 -1.84
N TYR A 37 -4.49 1.55 -1.89
CA TYR A 37 -5.89 1.20 -2.14
C TYR A 37 -6.79 1.72 -1.03
N TRP A 38 -6.42 1.47 0.23
CA TRP A 38 -7.20 1.85 1.39
C TRP A 38 -7.47 3.35 1.43
N GLN A 39 -6.45 4.19 1.22
CA GLN A 39 -6.66 5.65 1.24
C GLN A 39 -7.62 6.14 0.14
N ARG A 40 -7.66 5.45 -1.00
CA ARG A 40 -8.59 5.78 -2.09
C ARG A 40 -10.00 5.26 -1.78
N ALA A 41 -10.10 4.03 -1.30
CA ALA A 41 -11.36 3.32 -1.08
C ALA A 41 -12.04 3.65 0.27
N LYS A 42 -11.31 4.18 1.27
CA LYS A 42 -11.90 4.59 2.56
C LYS A 42 -12.98 5.66 2.38
N SER A 43 -12.82 6.51 1.36
CA SER A 43 -13.80 7.55 1.01
C SER A 43 -15.15 6.98 0.57
N THR A 44 -15.16 5.77 0.02
CA THR A 44 -16.36 5.05 -0.43
C THR A 44 -16.86 4.04 0.60
N GLY A 45 -16.27 4.02 1.81
CA GLY A 45 -16.66 3.10 2.88
C GLY A 45 -16.13 1.68 2.70
N ALA A 46 -15.08 1.48 1.90
CA ALA A 46 -14.40 0.19 1.87
C ALA A 46 -13.86 -0.17 3.26
N THR A 47 -13.58 -1.46 3.48
CA THR A 47 -12.89 -1.97 4.68
C THR A 47 -11.50 -2.46 4.31
N CYS A 48 -10.52 -2.29 5.21
CA CYS A 48 -9.16 -2.81 5.03
C CYS A 48 -9.15 -4.31 5.38
N ASP A 49 -10.07 -5.06 4.77
CA ASP A 49 -10.21 -6.50 4.97
C ASP A 49 -9.69 -7.22 3.73
N PHE A 50 -8.37 -7.42 3.71
CA PHE A 50 -7.71 -8.26 2.72
C PHE A 50 -7.65 -9.72 3.20
N GLY A 51 -8.76 -10.23 3.75
CA GLY A 51 -8.84 -11.61 4.26
C GLY A 51 -7.90 -11.86 5.46
N GLY A 52 -7.72 -10.86 6.31
CA GLY A 52 -6.80 -10.92 7.46
C GLY A 52 -5.31 -10.80 7.13
N THR A 53 -4.94 -10.57 5.88
CA THR A 53 -3.53 -10.38 5.47
C THR A 53 -3.05 -8.92 5.60
N ALA A 54 -3.94 -7.99 5.93
CA ALA A 54 -3.64 -6.59 6.15
C ALA A 54 -4.23 -6.12 7.47
N MET A 55 -3.56 -5.15 8.10
CA MET A 55 -4.05 -4.50 9.30
C MET A 55 -3.85 -2.98 9.20
N LEU A 56 -4.80 -2.22 9.73
CA LEU A 56 -4.62 -0.78 9.87
C LEU A 56 -3.61 -0.50 10.97
N ILE A 57 -2.56 0.22 10.62
CA ILE A 57 -1.57 0.72 11.56
C ILE A 57 -1.73 2.23 11.69
N THR A 58 -1.59 2.72 12.92
CA THR A 58 -1.60 4.16 13.21
C THR A 58 -0.20 4.79 13.12
N LYS A 59 0.83 3.94 13.06
CA LYS A 59 2.21 4.36 12.90
C LYS A 59 2.56 4.34 11.42
N ASP A 60 3.00 5.48 10.91
CA ASP A 60 3.49 5.61 9.55
C ASP A 60 4.72 4.70 9.33
N PRO A 61 4.65 3.71 8.42
CA PRO A 61 5.77 2.83 8.09
C PRO A 61 6.71 3.44 7.04
N SER A 62 6.55 4.71 6.67
CA SER A 62 7.43 5.42 5.74
C SER A 62 8.89 5.33 6.17
N TYR A 63 9.77 5.10 5.19
CA TYR A 63 11.22 5.03 5.39
C TYR A 63 11.92 5.63 4.16
N ASP A 64 13.07 6.28 4.39
CA ASP A 64 13.87 6.93 3.35
C ASP A 64 13.03 7.78 2.38
N ASN A 65 13.00 7.40 1.09
CA ASN A 65 12.23 8.07 0.03
C ASN A 65 10.86 7.43 -0.21
N CYS A 66 10.50 6.39 0.55
CA CYS A 66 9.22 5.71 0.45
C CYS A 66 8.23 6.27 1.47
N HIS A 67 7.31 7.10 0.97
CA HIS A 67 6.27 7.69 1.78
C HIS A 67 4.94 6.98 1.57
N TYR A 68 4.42 6.41 2.65
CA TYR A 68 3.08 5.85 2.69
C TYR A 68 2.10 7.02 2.80
N SER A 69 1.27 7.22 1.77
CA SER A 69 0.23 8.25 1.84
C SER A 69 -0.73 7.94 3.01
N VAL A 70 -0.89 8.89 3.93
CA VAL A 70 -1.73 8.77 5.13
C VAL A 70 -2.90 9.77 5.16
N MET A 71 -3.18 10.46 4.04
CA MET A 71 -4.26 11.45 3.90
C MET A 71 -5.62 10.85 4.22
#